data_AF-A0A3D2YKU7-F1
#
_entry.id   AF-A0A3D2YKU7-F1
#
_cell.length_a   1.000
_cell.length_b   1.000
_cell.length_c   1.000
_cell.angle_alpha   90.00
_cell.angle_beta   90.00
_cell.angle_gamma   90.00
#
_symmetry.space_group_name_H-M   'P 1'
#
loop_
_entity.id
_entity.type
_entity.pdbx_description
1 polymer ?
#
loop_
_entity_poly.entity_id
_entity_poly.type
_entity_poly.pdbx_seq_one_letter_code
_entity_poly.pdbx_strand_id
1 'polypeptide(L)'
;IEPEMAFCDLAGDMDVAEAMIKHIIRRVLERCPQEIEFFNSFVDKGLKERLEHVASSDFGRVSYTDAVEILKKNNDKFDYKVEWGTDLQTEHERYLTEQVYKKPVFVTDYPKEIKAFYMRLNDDGKTVAAADCLVPGIGEIIGGSQ
;
A
#
# COMPACT_ATOMS: atom_id res chain seq x y z
N ILE A 1 12.46 2.09 -8.18
CA ILE A 1 12.36 1.23 -9.39
C ILE A 1 11.02 1.59 -10.00
N GLU A 2 10.99 1.97 -11.28
CA GLU A 2 9.82 2.60 -11.93
C GLU A 2 9.51 1.85 -13.24
N PRO A 3 8.80 0.70 -13.20
CA PRO A 3 8.40 -0.02 -14.39
C PRO A 3 7.25 0.69 -15.10
N GLU A 4 7.20 0.57 -16.44
CA GLU A 4 6.12 1.11 -17.27
C GLU A 4 5.62 0.08 -18.28
N MET A 5 4.31 0.01 -18.49
CA MET A 5 3.67 -1.11 -19.19
C MET A 5 2.55 -0.64 -20.12
N ALA A 6 2.78 -0.70 -21.43
CA ALA A 6 1.74 -0.44 -22.42
C ALA A 6 0.61 -1.48 -22.33
N PHE A 7 -0.63 -1.04 -22.57
CA PHE A 7 -1.85 -1.88 -22.49
C PHE A 7 -2.18 -2.42 -21.09
N CYS A 8 -1.59 -1.81 -20.05
CA CYS A 8 -1.88 -2.10 -18.65
C CYS A 8 -2.87 -1.07 -18.11
N ASP A 9 -3.91 -1.52 -17.41
CA ASP A 9 -4.79 -0.65 -16.63
C ASP A 9 -4.35 -0.64 -15.16
N LEU A 10 -5.06 0.12 -14.32
CA LEU A 10 -4.74 0.21 -12.88
C LEU A 10 -4.80 -1.15 -12.18
N ALA A 11 -5.71 -2.04 -12.60
CA ALA A 11 -5.83 -3.37 -12.02
C ALA A 11 -4.60 -4.23 -12.35
N GLY A 12 -4.14 -4.18 -13.60
CA GLY A 12 -2.91 -4.82 -14.02
C GLY A 12 -1.67 -4.24 -13.34
N ASP A 13 -1.62 -2.92 -13.14
CA ASP A 13 -0.50 -2.26 -12.44
C ASP A 13 -0.39 -2.77 -10.99
N MET A 14 -1.51 -2.82 -10.27
CA MET A 14 -1.57 -3.41 -8.92
C MET A 14 -1.18 -4.89 -8.90
N ASP A 15 -1.61 -5.70 -9.88
CA ASP A 15 -1.24 -7.11 -9.99
C ASP A 15 0.28 -7.28 -10.14
N VAL A 16 0.91 -6.43 -10.97
CA VAL A 16 2.37 -6.46 -11.20
C VAL A 16 3.12 -5.98 -9.96
N ALA A 17 2.66 -4.91 -9.31
CA ALA A 17 3.23 -4.40 -8.07
C ALA A 17 3.21 -5.46 -6.95
N GLU A 18 2.07 -6.12 -6.75
CA GLU A 18 1.91 -7.21 -5.78
C GLU A 18 2.84 -8.38 -6.09
N ALA A 19 2.87 -8.82 -7.36
CA ALA A 19 3.75 -9.90 -7.80
C ALA A 19 5.23 -9.58 -7.60
N MET A 20 5.64 -8.34 -7.89
CA MET A 20 7.00 -7.86 -7.71
C MET A 20 7.43 -7.90 -6.25
N ILE A 21 6.63 -7.32 -5.34
CA ILE A 21 6.92 -7.32 -3.90
C ILE A 21 7.05 -8.75 -3.37
N LYS A 22 6.09 -9.62 -3.68
CA LYS A 22 6.12 -11.03 -3.26
C LYS A 22 7.34 -11.76 -3.82
N HIS A 23 7.70 -11.52 -5.07
CA HIS A 23 8.87 -12.12 -5.69
C HIS A 23 10.16 -11.69 -4.99
N ILE A 24 10.35 -10.39 -4.77
CA ILE A 24 11.55 -9.83 -4.13
C ILE A 24 11.70 -10.39 -2.71
N ILE A 25 10.63 -10.37 -1.90
CA ILE A 25 10.69 -10.88 -0.53
C ILE A 25 11.08 -12.35 -0.51
N ARG A 26 10.41 -13.20 -1.30
CA ARG A 26 10.74 -14.63 -1.39
C ARG A 26 12.19 -14.84 -1.84
N ARG A 27 12.67 -14.03 -2.78
CA ARG A 27 14.03 -14.12 -3.28
C ARG A 27 15.07 -13.78 -2.22
N VAL A 28 14.83 -12.75 -1.41
CA VAL A 28 15.70 -12.35 -0.30
C VAL A 28 15.70 -13.44 0.79
N LEU A 29 14.53 -13.95 1.17
CA LEU A 29 14.42 -15.05 2.15
C LEU A 29 15.15 -16.32 1.70
N GLU A 30 15.10 -16.67 0.40
CA GLU A 30 15.80 -17.81 -0.19
C GLU A 30 17.32 -17.60 -0.24
N ARG A 31 17.77 -16.40 -0.65
CA ARG A 31 19.17 -16.14 -1.02
C ARG A 31 20.02 -15.62 0.12
N CYS A 32 19.41 -14.97 1.11
CA CYS A 32 20.10 -14.31 2.22
C CYS A 32 19.61 -14.81 3.59
N PRO A 33 19.51 -16.13 3.84
CA PRO A 33 18.93 -16.63 5.09
C PRO A 33 19.77 -16.27 6.32
N GLN A 34 21.09 -16.12 6.17
CA GLN A 34 22.00 -15.76 7.26
C GLN A 34 21.83 -14.29 7.67
N GLU A 35 21.74 -13.38 6.70
CA GLU A 35 21.50 -11.96 6.94
C GLU A 35 20.11 -11.75 7.54
N ILE A 36 19.09 -12.44 7.02
CA ILE A 36 17.73 -12.37 7.57
C ILE A 36 17.71 -12.83 9.03
N GLU A 37 18.37 -13.94 9.36
CA GLU A 37 18.44 -14.41 10.75
C GLU A 37 19.18 -13.43 11.65
N PHE A 38 20.28 -12.83 11.16
CA PHE A 38 21.01 -11.80 11.88
C PHE A 38 20.13 -10.58 12.17
N PHE A 39 19.47 -10.02 11.16
CA PHE A 39 18.59 -8.87 11.35
C PHE A 39 17.40 -9.19 12.26
N ASN A 40 16.80 -10.37 12.10
CA ASN A 40 15.68 -10.82 12.93
C ASN A 40 16.08 -10.98 14.40
N SER A 41 17.29 -11.46 14.68
CA SER A 41 17.78 -11.66 16.04
C SER A 41 18.23 -10.36 16.71
N PHE A 42 18.90 -9.48 15.98
CA PHE A 42 19.69 -8.39 16.58
C PHE A 42 19.21 -6.97 16.25
N VAL A 43 18.42 -6.78 15.20
CA VAL A 43 18.02 -5.44 14.75
C VAL A 43 16.51 -5.24 14.88
N ASP A 44 15.74 -6.18 14.36
CA ASP A 44 14.29 -6.04 14.24
C ASP A 44 13.61 -7.38 14.46
N LYS A 45 13.20 -7.62 15.70
CA LYS A 45 12.56 -8.87 16.10
C LYS A 45 11.22 -9.03 15.39
N GLY A 46 11.02 -10.20 14.77
CA GLY A 46 9.84 -10.50 13.98
C GLY A 46 9.91 -9.99 12.54
N LEU A 47 11.07 -9.50 12.08
CA LEU A 47 11.29 -9.12 10.68
C LEU A 47 10.96 -10.27 9.74
N LYS A 48 11.45 -11.48 10.05
CA LYS A 48 11.26 -12.64 9.20
C LYS A 48 9.77 -12.99 9.08
N GLU A 49 9.06 -13.04 10.21
CA GLU A 49 7.62 -13.31 10.24
C GLU A 49 6.82 -12.24 9.49
N ARG A 50 7.19 -10.95 9.60
CA ARG A 50 6.53 -9.88 8.84
C ARG A 50 6.76 -10.02 7.34
N LEU A 51 7.98 -10.34 6.90
CA LEU A 51 8.29 -10.58 5.49
C LEU A 51 7.50 -11.78 4.97
N GLU A 52 7.47 -12.88 5.70
CA GLU A 52 6.68 -14.07 5.36
C GLU A 52 5.18 -13.74 5.27
N HIS A 53 4.65 -12.99 6.23
CA HIS A 53 3.24 -12.54 6.25
C HIS A 53 2.89 -11.75 4.98
N VAL A 54 3.70 -10.75 4.61
CA VAL A 54 3.49 -9.96 3.40
C VAL A 54 3.60 -10.84 2.15
N ALA A 55 4.60 -11.73 2.08
CA ALA A 55 4.79 -12.61 0.93
C ALA A 55 3.68 -13.65 0.75
N SER A 56 2.99 -14.04 1.82
CA SER A 56 1.89 -15.01 1.79
C SER A 56 0.49 -14.39 1.69
N SER A 57 0.32 -13.13 2.07
CA SER A 57 -0.99 -12.45 2.09
C SER A 57 -1.50 -12.14 0.69
N ASP A 58 -2.82 -12.20 0.48
CA ASP A 58 -3.47 -11.52 -0.63
C ASP A 58 -3.60 -10.03 -0.30
N PHE A 59 -3.30 -9.15 -1.26
CA PHE A 59 -3.34 -7.71 -0.97
C PHE A 59 -4.79 -7.23 -1.08
N GLY A 60 -5.26 -6.54 -0.05
CA GLY A 60 -6.57 -5.89 -0.08
C GLY A 60 -6.62 -4.79 -1.14
N ARG A 61 -7.81 -4.46 -1.62
CA ARG A 61 -8.05 -3.29 -2.48
C ARG A 61 -9.22 -2.52 -1.92
N VAL A 62 -9.05 -1.23 -1.75
CA VAL A 62 -10.08 -0.33 -1.22
C VAL A 62 -10.00 1.01 -1.94
N SER A 63 -11.13 1.60 -2.28
CA SER A 63 -11.11 2.95 -2.84
C SER A 63 -10.69 3.96 -1.77
N TYR A 64 -10.10 5.08 -2.15
CA TYR A 64 -9.77 6.19 -1.26
C TYR A 64 -11.01 6.66 -0.50
N THR A 65 -12.15 6.72 -1.21
CA THR A 65 -13.43 7.12 -0.62
C THR A 65 -13.83 6.18 0.51
N ASP A 66 -13.76 4.86 0.29
CA ASP A 66 -14.10 3.88 1.32
C ASP A 66 -13.07 3.87 2.47
N ALA A 67 -11.78 4.03 2.14
CA ALA A 67 -10.71 4.13 3.13
C ALA A 67 -10.92 5.33 4.06
N VAL A 68 -11.25 6.50 3.51
CA VAL A 68 -11.60 7.70 4.27
C VAL A 68 -12.82 7.45 5.16
N GLU A 69 -13.87 6.79 4.67
CA GLU A 69 -15.05 6.48 5.49
C GLU A 69 -14.75 5.52 6.65
N ILE A 70 -13.81 4.60 6.47
CA ILE A 70 -13.33 3.72 7.56
C ILE A 70 -12.52 4.52 8.59
N LEU A 71 -11.60 5.36 8.11
CA LEU A 71 -10.70 6.15 8.95
C LEU A 71 -11.46 7.22 9.74
N LYS A 72 -12.42 7.91 9.11
CA LYS A 72 -13.25 8.94 9.75
C LYS A 72 -14.00 8.44 10.97
N LYS A 73 -14.42 7.17 10.99
CA LYS A 73 -15.06 6.53 12.16
C LYS A 73 -14.14 6.39 13.38
N ASN A 74 -12.84 6.56 13.17
CA ASN A 74 -11.78 6.44 14.17
C ASN A 74 -10.92 7.70 14.25
N ASN A 75 -11.43 8.84 13.75
CA ASN A 75 -10.69 10.10 13.69
C ASN A 75 -10.18 10.55 15.07
N ASP A 76 -10.84 10.15 16.16
CA ASP A 76 -10.42 10.41 17.53
C ASP A 76 -9.06 9.79 17.89
N LYS A 77 -8.62 8.76 17.15
CA LYS A 77 -7.35 8.06 17.37
C LYS A 77 -6.16 8.68 16.61
N PHE A 78 -6.41 9.65 15.73
CA PHE A 78 -5.39 10.23 14.86
C PHE A 78 -5.05 11.66 15.27
N ASP A 79 -3.77 11.99 15.13
CA ASP A 79 -3.27 13.36 15.29
C ASP A 79 -3.76 14.24 14.12
N TYR A 80 -3.77 13.67 12.91
CA TYR A 80 -4.29 14.31 11.72
C TYR A 80 -5.71 13.81 11.43
N LYS A 81 -6.68 14.73 11.35
CA LYS A 81 -8.06 14.32 11.03
C LYS A 81 -8.18 14.02 9.54
N VAL A 82 -8.76 12.86 9.23
CA VAL A 82 -9.04 12.42 7.87
C VAL A 82 -10.36 13.00 7.41
N GLU A 83 -10.36 13.61 6.23
CA GLU A 83 -11.55 14.06 5.51
C GLU A 83 -11.39 13.76 4.01
N TRP A 84 -12.50 13.68 3.28
CA TRP A 84 -12.41 13.45 1.83
C TRP A 84 -11.71 14.64 1.16
N GLY A 85 -10.66 14.38 0.38
CA GLY A 85 -9.79 15.39 -0.21
C GLY A 85 -8.51 15.67 0.58
N THR A 86 -8.32 15.07 1.76
CA THR A 86 -7.02 15.12 2.47
C THR A 86 -6.14 13.96 2.08
N ASP A 87 -4.85 14.22 1.92
CA ASP A 87 -3.88 13.15 1.73
C ASP A 87 -3.79 12.26 2.98
N LEU A 88 -3.61 10.96 2.78
CA LEU A 88 -3.45 10.04 3.90
C LEU A 88 -2.06 10.23 4.52
N GLN A 89 -1.97 10.03 5.83
CA GLN A 89 -0.71 10.12 6.56
C GLN A 89 -0.32 8.70 6.97
N THR A 90 0.96 8.48 7.30
CA THR A 90 1.47 7.17 7.69
C THR A 90 0.67 6.53 8.83
N GLU A 91 0.14 7.31 9.78
CA GLU A 91 -0.73 6.77 10.84
C GLU A 91 -2.04 6.16 10.30
N HIS A 92 -2.63 6.77 9.27
CA HIS A 92 -3.84 6.31 8.61
C HIS A 92 -3.57 5.04 7.79
N GLU A 93 -2.49 5.05 7.02
CA GLU A 93 -2.05 3.91 6.20
C GLU A 93 -1.76 2.68 7.06
N ARG A 94 -1.04 2.89 8.16
CA ARG A 94 -0.77 1.84 9.15
C ARG A 94 -2.05 1.37 9.83
N TYR A 95 -2.99 2.26 10.13
CA TYR A 95 -4.27 1.84 10.69
C TYR A 95 -5.05 0.92 9.75
N LEU A 96 -5.09 1.24 8.45
CA LEU A 96 -5.72 0.37 7.44
C LEU A 96 -5.06 -1.01 7.41
N THR A 97 -3.73 -1.06 7.34
CA THR A 97 -3.00 -2.33 7.17
C THR A 97 -2.90 -3.15 8.46
N GLU A 98 -2.79 -2.52 9.63
CA GLU A 98 -2.55 -3.18 10.92
C GLU A 98 -3.84 -3.46 11.71
N GLN A 99 -4.84 -2.57 11.65
CA GLN A 99 -6.04 -2.65 12.48
C GLN A 99 -7.27 -3.12 11.69
N VAL A 100 -7.45 -2.60 10.48
CA VAL A 100 -8.65 -2.88 9.67
C VAL A 100 -8.50 -4.18 8.88
N TYR A 101 -7.50 -4.25 8.01
CA TYR A 101 -7.34 -5.36 7.07
C TYR A 101 -6.37 -6.44 7.56
N LYS A 102 -5.42 -6.09 8.43
CA LYS A 102 -4.39 -6.99 8.99
C LYS A 102 -3.50 -7.65 7.91
N LYS A 103 -3.36 -6.97 6.78
CA LYS A 103 -2.61 -7.40 5.59
C LYS A 103 -2.25 -6.17 4.74
N PRO A 104 -1.36 -6.30 3.74
CA PRO A 104 -1.12 -5.23 2.77
C PRO A 104 -2.38 -4.82 2.02
N VAL A 105 -2.49 -3.55 1.64
CA VAL A 105 -3.69 -2.98 1.02
C VAL A 105 -3.29 -1.97 -0.05
N PHE A 106 -3.89 -2.06 -1.23
CA PHE A 106 -3.92 -0.97 -2.19
C PHE A 106 -5.07 -0.02 -1.87
N VAL A 107 -4.77 1.28 -1.78
CA VAL A 107 -5.78 2.34 -1.79
C VAL A 107 -5.84 2.92 -3.20
N THR A 108 -7.02 2.96 -3.82
CA THR A 108 -7.20 3.35 -5.22
C THR A 108 -8.05 4.60 -5.39
N ASP A 109 -8.06 5.19 -6.58
CA ASP A 109 -9.05 6.20 -6.99
C ASP A 109 -9.02 7.46 -6.11
N TYR A 110 -7.82 8.03 -5.97
CA TYR A 110 -7.59 9.25 -5.18
C TYR A 110 -8.21 10.50 -5.84
N PRO A 111 -8.55 11.54 -5.06
CA PRO A 111 -9.01 12.82 -5.59
C PRO A 111 -7.98 13.46 -6.52
N LYS A 112 -8.42 13.96 -7.67
CA LYS A 112 -7.53 14.55 -8.68
C LYS A 112 -6.78 15.78 -8.16
N GLU A 113 -7.35 16.51 -7.20
CA GLU A 113 -6.78 17.75 -6.66
C GLU A 113 -5.52 17.52 -5.82
N ILE A 114 -5.30 16.30 -5.33
CA ILE A 114 -4.16 15.95 -4.46
C ILE A 114 -3.18 14.97 -5.12
N LYS A 115 -3.35 14.70 -6.41
CA LYS A 115 -2.49 13.79 -7.18
C LYS A 115 -1.95 14.49 -8.42
N ALA A 116 -0.98 13.83 -9.08
CA ALA A 116 -0.24 14.44 -10.18
C ALA A 116 -1.08 14.58 -11.46
N PHE A 117 -0.74 15.58 -12.28
CA PHE A 117 -1.48 15.92 -13.50
C PHE A 117 -1.53 14.82 -14.57
N TYR A 118 -0.60 13.85 -14.51
CA TYR A 118 -0.46 12.79 -15.53
C TYR A 118 -1.39 11.59 -15.27
N MET A 119 -1.98 11.49 -14.08
CA MET A 119 -2.81 10.34 -13.72
C MET A 119 -4.14 10.40 -14.46
N ARG A 120 -4.58 9.28 -15.06
CA ARG A 120 -5.83 9.22 -15.82
C ARG A 120 -7.02 9.66 -14.96
N LEU A 121 -7.80 10.62 -15.44
CA LEU A 121 -9.07 11.01 -14.81
C LEU A 121 -10.08 9.86 -14.92
N ASN A 122 -10.68 9.47 -13.79
CA ASN A 122 -11.74 8.49 -13.74
C ASN A 122 -13.06 9.03 -14.31
N ASP A 123 -13.97 8.13 -14.66
CA ASP A 123 -15.24 8.47 -15.31
C ASP A 123 -16.19 9.27 -14.39
N ASP A 124 -15.92 9.31 -13.07
CA ASP A 124 -16.62 10.14 -12.10
C ASP A 124 -16.26 11.64 -12.18
N GLY A 125 -15.20 11.99 -12.91
CA GLY A 125 -14.69 13.36 -13.07
C GLY A 125 -14.05 13.98 -11.82
N LYS A 126 -13.90 13.22 -10.74
CA LYS A 126 -13.43 13.66 -9.41
C LYS A 126 -12.15 12.95 -8.98
N THR A 127 -12.00 11.68 -9.32
CA THR A 127 -10.85 10.87 -8.92
C THR A 127 -9.93 10.59 -10.11
N VAL A 128 -8.70 10.17 -9.82
CA VAL A 128 -7.75 9.69 -10.80
C VAL A 128 -7.43 8.23 -10.52
N ALA A 129 -7.11 7.47 -11.57
CA ALA A 129 -6.72 6.08 -11.52
C ALA A 129 -5.31 5.92 -10.90
N ALA A 130 -5.18 6.27 -9.62
CA ALA A 130 -3.99 6.14 -8.81
C ALA A 130 -4.14 4.97 -7.84
N ALA A 131 -3.03 4.33 -7.48
CA ALA A 131 -2.97 3.30 -6.46
C ALA A 131 -1.73 3.46 -5.59
N ASP A 132 -1.92 3.43 -4.27
CA ASP A 132 -0.83 3.37 -3.30
C ASP A 132 -0.87 2.00 -2.60
N CYS A 133 0.22 1.25 -2.65
CA CYS A 133 0.39 -0.03 -1.97
C CYS A 133 0.92 0.22 -0.56
N LEU A 134 0.11 -0.11 0.43
CA LEU A 134 0.42 0.05 1.84
C LEU A 134 0.80 -1.30 2.45
N VAL A 135 1.84 -1.32 3.28
CA VAL A 135 2.24 -2.50 4.06
C VAL A 135 2.30 -2.18 5.56
N PRO A 136 2.03 -3.17 6.43
CA PRO A 136 2.18 -3.00 7.88
C PRO A 136 3.57 -2.48 8.28
N GLY A 137 3.62 -1.60 9.28
CA GLY A 137 4.85 -1.05 9.84
C GLY A 137 5.34 0.24 9.19
N ILE A 138 5.48 0.28 7.85
CA ILE A 138 6.06 1.44 7.15
C ILE A 138 5.03 2.35 6.46
N GLY A 139 3.84 1.84 6.10
CA GLY A 139 2.89 2.57 5.27
C GLY A 139 3.12 2.31 3.78
N GLU A 140 3.08 3.36 2.97
CA GLU A 140 3.31 3.27 1.52
C GLU A 140 4.68 2.65 1.15
N ILE A 141 4.65 1.67 0.24
CA ILE A 141 5.86 1.05 -0.34
C ILE A 141 5.94 1.20 -1.88
N ILE A 142 4.79 1.37 -2.55
CA ILE A 142 4.70 1.62 -4.00
C ILE A 142 3.57 2.64 -4.22
N GLY A 143 3.81 3.64 -5.07
CA GLY A 143 2.79 4.50 -5.65
C GLY A 143 2.79 4.35 -7.17
N GLY A 144 1.62 4.29 -7.78
CA GLY A 144 1.43 4.07 -9.22
C GLY A 144 0.11 4.65 -9.74
N SER A 145 -0.05 4.67 -11.05
CA SER A 145 -1.28 5.14 -11.71
C SER A 145 -1.38 4.65 -13.15
N GLN A 146 -2.61 4.60 -13.69
CA GLN A 146 -2.89 4.42 -15.12
C GLN A 146 -2.77 5.74 -15.91
#